data_AF-A0A966P7S9-F1
#
_entry.id   AF-A0A966P7S9-F1
#
_cell.length_a   1.000
_cell.length_b   1.000
_cell.length_c   1.000
_cell.angle_alpha   90.00
_cell.angle_beta   90.00
_cell.angle_gamma   90.00
#
_symmetry.space_group_name_H-M   'P 1'
#
loop_
_entity.id
_entity.type
_entity.pdbx_description
1 polymer ?
#
loop_
_entity_poly.entity_id
_entity_poly.type
_entity_poly.pdbx_seq_one_letter_code
_entity_poly.pdbx_strand_id
1 'polypeptide(L)' 'YVLTRITAPGSLYLALVAIIPIIALILFGASQQFPFGGTAILIIVGVGLDTAKQIESQLQQRSYEGFLR' A
#
# COMPACT_ATOMS: atom_id res chain seq x y z
N TYR A 1 4.31 -16.96 -22.15
CA TYR A 1 3.15 -16.37 -22.86
C TYR A 1 1.83 -16.37 -22.09
N VAL A 2 1.63 -17.17 -21.04
CA VAL A 2 0.41 -17.12 -20.21
C VAL A 2 0.44 -15.96 -19.20
N LEU A 3 1.61 -15.70 -18.60
CA LEU A 3 1.81 -14.60 -17.65
C LEU A 3 1.45 -13.23 -18.25
N THR A 4 1.86 -12.94 -19.49
CA THR A 4 1.62 -11.66 -20.18
C THR A 4 0.13 -11.36 -20.38
N ARG A 5 -0.73 -12.37 -20.60
CA ARG A 5 -2.18 -12.16 -20.72
C ARG A 5 -2.85 -11.89 -19.37
N ILE A 6 -2.26 -12.33 -18.26
CA ILE A 6 -2.78 -12.12 -16.91
C ILE A 6 -2.25 -10.79 -16.34
N THR A 7 -0.97 -10.46 -16.58
CA THR A 7 -0.39 -9.20 -16.13
C THR A 7 -0.85 -7.99 -16.94
N ALA A 8 -1.19 -8.14 -18.23
CA ALA A 8 -1.69 -7.02 -19.04
C ALA A 8 -2.97 -6.34 -18.50
N PRO A 9 -4.06 -7.07 -18.16
CA PRO A 9 -5.22 -6.45 -17.51
C PRO A 9 -4.92 -6.06 -16.05
N GLY A 10 -4.08 -6.82 -15.35
CA GLY A 10 -3.69 -6.51 -13.97
C GLY A 10 -2.92 -5.18 -13.83
N SER A 11 -2.01 -4.87 -14.75
CA SER A 11 -1.28 -3.59 -14.75
C SER A 11 -2.18 -2.40 -15.03
N LEU A 12 -3.22 -2.57 -15.87
CA LEU A 12 -4.19 -1.51 -16.15
C LEU A 12 -5.00 -1.16 -14.89
N TYR A 13 -5.43 -2.19 -14.15
CA TYR A 13 -6.13 -2.01 -12.88
C TYR A 13 -5.24 -1.32 -11.83
N LEU A 14 -3.99 -1.77 -11.67
CA LEU A 14 -3.06 -1.15 -10.72
C LEU A 14 -2.74 0.30 -11.09
N ALA A 15 -2.62 0.62 -12.38
CA ALA A 15 -2.39 1.98 -12.84
C ALA A 15 -3.57 2.91 -12.48
N LEU A 16 -4.81 2.44 -12.62
CA LEU A 16 -6.00 3.21 -12.22
C LEU A 16 -6.03 3.46 -10.71
N VAL A 17 -5.73 2.45 -9.89
CA VAL A 17 -5.70 2.59 -8.42
C VAL A 17 -4.60 3.55 -7.97
N ALA A 18 -3.44 3.55 -8.62
CA ALA A 18 -2.32 4.44 -8.29
C ALA A 18 -2.63 5.93 -8.50
N ILE A 19 -3.59 6.25 -9.37
CA ILE A 19 -3.99 7.64 -9.67
C ILE A 19 -4.95 8.22 -8.62
N ILE A 20 -5.68 7.37 -7.89
CA ILE A 20 -6.64 7.76 -6.83
C ILE A 20 -6.04 8.74 -5.81
N PRO A 21 -4.89 8.47 -5.17
CA PRO A 21 -4.32 9.38 -4.17
C PRO A 21 -3.91 10.75 -4.76
N ILE A 22 -3.49 10.77 -6.03
CA ILE A 22 -3.08 12.00 -6.72
C ILE A 22 -4.30 12.91 -6.94
N ILE A 23 -5.41 12.34 -7.43
CA ILE A 23 -6.65 13.08 -7.65
C ILE A 23 -7.26 13.57 -6.33
N ALA A 24 -7.24 12.72 -5.29
CA ALA A 24 -7.70 13.11 -3.97
C ALA A 24 -6.91 14.33 -3.44
N LEU A 25 -5.59 14.32 -3.56
CA LEU A 25 -4.73 15.43 -3.12
C LEU A 25 -5.05 16.75 -3.83
N ILE A 26 -5.36 16.70 -5.12
CA ILE A 26 -5.73 17.87 -5.93
C ILE A 26 -7.11 18.42 -5.52
N LEU A 27 -8.10 17.55 -5.28
CA LEU A 27 -9.45 17.95 -4.87
C LEU A 27 -9.53 18.52 -3.45
N PHE A 28 -8.68 18.04 -2.53
CA PHE A 28 -8.64 18.50 -1.14
C PHE A 28 -7.91 19.84 -0.93
N GLY A 29 -7.38 20.48 -1.98
CA GLY A 29 -6.99 21.90 -1.94
C GLY A 29 -6.00 22.28 -0.83
N ALA A 30 -4.98 21.45 -0.59
CA ALA A 30 -4.01 21.65 0.48
C ALA A 30 -2.99 22.74 0.14
N SER A 31 -3.39 24.01 0.19
CA SER A 31 -2.49 25.12 -0.15
C SER A 31 -1.62 25.62 0.99
N GLN A 32 -2.00 25.61 2.28
CA GLN A 32 -1.05 26.19 3.27
C GLN A 32 -1.19 25.85 4.76
N GLN A 33 -2.26 25.19 5.24
CA GLN A 33 -2.52 25.14 6.70
C GLN A 33 -3.03 23.81 7.25
N PHE A 34 -2.74 22.70 6.57
CA PHE A 34 -2.95 21.37 7.16
C PHE A 34 -1.60 20.77 7.56
N PRO A 35 -1.31 20.61 8.87
CA PRO A 35 -0.19 19.79 9.35
C PRO A 35 -0.33 18.32 8.90
N PHE A 36 -1.56 17.90 8.56
CA PHE A 36 -1.90 16.64 7.91
C PHE A 36 -1.96 16.78 6.38
N GLY A 37 -0.99 17.50 5.79
CA GLY A 37 -0.89 17.65 4.34
C GLY A 37 -0.74 16.30 3.64
N GLY A 38 -1.08 16.22 2.34
CA GLY A 38 -1.14 14.97 1.57
C GLY A 38 0.13 14.10 1.67
N THR A 39 1.30 14.67 1.96
CA THR A 39 2.54 13.95 2.26
C THR A 39 2.44 13.10 3.53
N ALA A 40 1.83 13.60 4.61
CA ALA A 40 1.61 12.85 5.84
C ALA A 40 0.69 11.64 5.61
N ILE A 41 -0.37 11.79 4.82
CA ILE A 41 -1.28 10.68 4.48
C ILE A 41 -0.54 9.61 3.67
N LEU A 42 0.25 10.01 2.67
CA LEU A 42 1.06 9.09 1.86
C LEU A 42 2.08 8.32 2.73
N ILE A 43 2.75 9.00 3.65
CA ILE A 43 3.72 8.39 4.58
C ILE A 43 3.02 7.43 5.55
N ILE A 44 1.89 7.82 6.14
CA ILE A 44 1.16 6.99 7.11
C ILE A 44 0.67 5.69 6.48
N VAL A 45 0.12 5.75 5.26
CA VAL A 45 -0.34 4.54 4.56
C VAL A 45 0.84 3.64 4.16
N GLY A 46 1.94 4.23 3.66
CA GLY A 46 3.15 3.48 3.32
C GLY A 46 3.76 2.76 4.52
N VAL A 47 4.06 3.52 5.59
CA VAL A 47 4.66 2.98 6.82
C VAL A 47 3.69 2.03 7.52
N GLY A 48 2.38 2.29 7.52
CA GLY A 48 1.38 1.42 8.12
C GLY A 48 1.30 0.05 7.45
N LEU A 49 1.32 0.01 6.12
CA LEU A 49 1.35 -1.24 5.36
C LEU A 49 2.67 -2.00 5.54
N ASP A 50 3.80 -1.29 5.55
CA ASP A 50 5.12 -1.90 5.80
C ASP A 50 5.20 -2.48 7.22
N THR A 51 4.68 -1.75 8.21
CA THR A 51 4.61 -2.21 9.61
C THR A 51 3.70 -3.42 9.74
N ALA A 52 2.52 -3.41 9.11
CA ALA A 52 1.60 -4.54 9.14
C ALA A 52 2.23 -5.81 8.55
N LYS A 53 2.90 -5.70 7.39
CA LYS A 53 3.63 -6.81 6.77
C LYS A 53 4.78 -7.32 7.65
N GLN A 54 5.49 -6.41 8.32
CA GLN A 54 6.59 -6.79 9.22
C GLN A 54 6.07 -7.56 10.44
N ILE A 55 4.94 -7.15 11.02
CA ILE A 55 4.29 -7.88 12.12
C ILE A 55 3.82 -9.25 11.65
N GLU A 56 3.18 -9.33 10.47
CA GLU A 56 2.73 -10.60 9.89
C GLU A 56 3.90 -11.58 9.69
N SER A 57 5.04 -11.10 9.17
CA SER A 57 6.25 -11.90 9.00
C SER A 57 6.78 -12.46 10.33
N GLN A 58 6.70 -11.70 11.43
CA GLN A 58 7.12 -12.18 12.75
C GLN A 58 6.12 -13.20 13.32
N LEU A 59 4.82 -13.01 13.09
CA LEU A 59 3.79 -13.96 13.51
C LEU A 59 3.89 -15.29 12.75
N GLN A 60 4.20 -15.26 11.45
CA GLN A 60 4.44 -16.46 10.66
C GLN A 60 5.65 -17.24 11.19
N GLN A 61 6.74 -16.57 11.58
CA GLN A 61 7.90 -17.23 12.20
C GLN A 61 7.54 -17.90 13.54
N ARG A 62 6.74 -17.25 14.38
CA ARG A 62 6.21 -17.88 15.62
C ARG A 62 5.28 -19.05 15.35
N SER A 63 4.45 -18.97 14.31
CA SER A 63 3.56 -20.06 13.93
C SER A 63 4.32 -21.29 13.40
N TYR A 64 5.56 -21.11 12.92
CA TYR A 64 6.44 -22.22 12.51
C TYR A 64 7.07 -22.97 13.68
N GLU A 65 7.27 -22.33 14.85
CA GLU A 65 7.79 -23.01 16.05
C GLU A 65 6.80 -24.04 16.64
N GLY A 66 5.50 -23.85 16.42
CA GLY A 66 4.46 -24.74 16.96
C GLY A 66 4.23 -26.03 16.16
N PHE A 67 4.72 -26.12 14.92
CA PHE A 67 4.45 -27.26 14.02
C PHE A 67 5.58 -28.31 13.99
N LEU A 68 6.73 -28.04 14.62
CA LEU A 68 7.90 -28.94 14.66
C LEU A 68 8.19 -29.50 16.08
N ARG A 69 7.18 -29.57 16.94
CA ARG A 69 7.22 -30.44 18.14
C ARG A 69 6.25 -31.58 18.00
#